data_AF-A0A009QT83-F1
#
_entry.id   AF-A0A009QT83-F1
#
_cell.length_a   1.000
_cell.length_b   1.000
_cell.length_c   1.000
_cell.angle_alpha   90.00
_cell.angle_beta   90.00
_cell.angle_gamma   90.00
#
_symmetry.space_group_name_H-M   'P 1'
#
loop_
_entity.id
_entity.type
_entity.pdbx_description
1 polymer ?
#
loop_
_entity_poly.entity_id
_entity_poly.type
_entity_poly.pdbx_seq_one_letter_code
_entity_poly.pdbx_strand_id
1 'polypeptide(L)'
;MTSGEDEKIKQTLAPLIPEIKKVTAKKQREMALMNIYMLSGMYKEAYELNEQQIKEKPLPQRIMFRCTLLEKLNEAKVKIQQCHEASAQLIQTELSKSSSKNDPQYRDAQFVYLTEMYKAGHTDYKAKIQKFIDETKDVASKDKYKSLYDADIESFYGTDSPNYVPESLK
;
A
#
# COMPACT_ATOMS: atom_id res chain seq x y z
N MET A 1 10.79 19.47 2.72
CA MET A 1 10.71 20.32 3.93
C MET A 1 9.63 19.70 4.79
N THR A 2 9.98 19.16 5.96
CA THR A 2 8.98 18.72 6.95
C THR A 2 8.26 19.96 7.48
N SER A 3 6.94 19.90 7.53
CA SER A 3 6.15 21.01 8.07
C SER A 3 6.44 21.15 9.57
N GLY A 4 6.23 22.35 10.14
CA GLY A 4 6.40 22.55 11.58
C GLY A 4 5.48 21.68 12.46
N GLU A 5 4.45 21.07 11.88
CA GLU A 5 3.56 20.10 12.54
C GLU A 5 4.19 18.71 12.61
N ASP A 6 4.81 18.23 11.53
CA ASP A 6 5.50 16.93 11.49
C ASP A 6 6.61 16.83 12.55
N GLU A 7 7.34 17.94 12.74
CA GLU A 7 8.42 18.01 13.71
C GLU A 7 7.90 17.97 15.15
N LYS A 8 6.76 18.62 15.43
CA LYS A 8 6.09 18.54 16.74
C LYS A 8 5.56 17.13 17.02
N ILE A 9 5.00 16.45 16.02
CA ILE A 9 4.53 15.06 16.17
C ILE A 9 5.71 14.16 16.53
N LYS A 10 6.82 14.27 15.79
CA LYS A 10 8.03 13.49 16.05
C LYS A 10 8.61 13.75 17.44
N GLN A 11 8.73 15.02 17.85
CA GLN A 11 9.21 15.39 19.18
C GLN A 11 8.33 14.83 20.31
N THR A 12 7.03 14.66 20.05
CA THR A 12 6.09 14.11 21.03
C THR A 12 6.14 12.59 21.11
N LEU A 13 6.17 11.91 19.97
CA LEU A 13 5.99 10.46 19.90
C LEU A 13 7.31 9.67 20.00
N ALA A 14 8.41 10.17 19.41
CA ALA A 14 9.68 9.46 19.41
C ALA A 14 10.23 9.16 20.82
N PRO A 15 10.10 10.06 21.82
CA PRO A 15 10.53 9.76 23.19
C PRO A 15 9.77 8.60 23.86
N LEU A 16 8.60 8.21 23.36
CA LEU A 16 7.81 7.10 23.91
C LEU A 16 8.34 5.73 23.48
N ILE A 17 9.15 5.66 22.42
CA ILE A 17 9.65 4.41 21.83
C ILE A 17 10.33 3.49 22.86
N PRO A 18 11.23 3.96 23.75
CA PRO A 18 11.89 3.09 24.73
C PRO A 18 10.90 2.41 25.68
N GLU A 19 9.85 3.11 26.11
CA GLU A 19 8.81 2.53 26.97
C GLU A 19 7.93 1.53 26.21
N ILE A 20 7.52 1.87 24.97
CA ILE A 20 6.74 0.95 24.13
C ILE A 20 7.53 -0.35 23.86
N LYS A 21 8.85 -0.28 23.66
CA LYS A 21 9.69 -1.47 23.46
C LYS A 21 9.67 -2.44 24.65
N LYS A 22 9.34 -1.97 25.87
CA LYS A 22 9.22 -2.82 27.07
C LYS A 22 7.87 -3.55 27.18
N VAL A 23 6.86 -3.16 26.40
CA VAL A 23 5.54 -3.83 26.39
C VAL A 23 5.72 -5.29 26.00
N THR A 24 5.30 -6.23 26.85
CA THR A 24 5.49 -7.67 26.63
C THR A 24 4.59 -8.22 25.52
N ALA A 25 3.37 -7.72 25.42
CA ALA A 25 2.39 -8.11 24.42
C ALA A 25 2.82 -7.68 23.00
N LYS A 26 3.40 -8.62 22.25
CA LYS A 26 4.00 -8.39 20.92
C LYS A 26 3.09 -7.62 19.96
N LYS A 27 1.84 -8.07 19.78
CA LYS A 27 0.89 -7.44 18.84
C LYS A 27 0.64 -5.98 19.19
N GLN A 28 0.47 -5.66 20.48
CA GLN A 28 0.23 -4.30 20.94
C GLN A 28 1.49 -3.43 20.79
N ARG A 29 2.65 -3.98 21.18
CA ARG A 29 3.95 -3.32 21.02
C ARG A 29 4.21 -2.95 19.57
N GLU A 30 4.10 -3.90 18.65
CA GLU A 30 4.40 -3.66 17.23
C GLU A 30 3.40 -2.70 16.58
N MET A 31 2.11 -2.79 16.94
CA MET A 31 1.11 -1.83 16.47
C MET A 31 1.43 -0.41 16.94
N ALA A 32 1.77 -0.24 18.22
CA ALA A 32 2.14 1.06 18.77
C ALA A 32 3.43 1.61 18.14
N LEU A 33 4.46 0.77 17.99
CA LEU A 33 5.70 1.17 17.31
C LEU A 33 5.43 1.58 15.87
N MET A 34 4.65 0.80 15.11
CA MET A 34 4.35 1.12 13.72
C MET A 34 3.62 2.46 13.59
N ASN A 35 2.64 2.72 14.46
CA ASN A 35 1.92 3.99 14.47
C ASN A 35 2.86 5.17 14.79
N ILE A 36 3.72 5.04 15.80
CA ILE A 36 4.71 6.05 16.14
C ILE A 36 5.63 6.30 14.96
N TYR A 37 6.13 5.25 14.32
CA TYR A 37 7.06 5.37 13.21
C TYR A 37 6.42 6.07 12.01
N MET A 38 5.18 5.71 11.66
CA MET A 38 4.47 6.32 10.54
C MET A 38 4.13 7.79 10.80
N LEU A 39 3.61 8.12 11.98
CA LEU A 39 3.23 9.49 12.34
C LEU A 39 4.46 10.40 12.51
N SER A 40 5.61 9.85 12.88
CA SER A 40 6.84 10.62 13.13
C SER A 40 7.78 10.69 11.91
N GLY A 41 7.36 10.18 10.75
CA GLY A 41 8.18 10.11 9.54
C GLY A 41 9.41 9.18 9.67
N MET A 42 9.40 8.25 10.62
CA MET A 42 10.47 7.26 10.85
C MET A 42 10.26 6.03 9.95
N TYR A 43 10.19 6.28 8.64
CA TYR A 43 9.79 5.25 7.67
C TYR A 43 10.80 4.10 7.54
N LYS A 44 12.07 4.33 7.87
CA LYS A 44 13.09 3.28 7.86
C LYS A 44 12.84 2.26 8.97
N GLU A 45 12.54 2.73 10.17
CA GLU A 45 12.20 1.89 11.32
C GLU A 45 10.87 1.15 11.09
N ALA A 46 9.89 1.81 10.47
CA ALA A 46 8.66 1.16 10.03
C ALA A 46 8.94 0.04 9.01
N TYR A 47 9.83 0.28 8.04
CA TYR A 47 10.24 -0.71 7.04
C TYR A 47 10.92 -1.92 7.68
N GLU A 48 11.88 -1.69 8.59
CA GLU A 48 12.56 -2.77 9.30
C GLU A 48 11.60 -3.62 10.14
N LEU A 49 10.65 -2.99 10.84
CA LEU A 49 9.62 -3.70 11.60
C LEU A 49 8.67 -4.48 10.67
N ASN A 50 8.28 -3.90 9.53
CA ASN A 50 7.43 -4.56 8.56
C ASN A 50 8.12 -5.78 7.92
N GLU A 51 9.41 -5.69 7.61
CA GLU A 51 10.22 -6.81 7.12
C GLU A 51 10.28 -7.97 8.13
N GLN A 52 10.38 -7.68 9.43
CA GLN A 52 10.30 -8.72 10.47
C GLN A 52 8.92 -9.40 10.47
N GLN A 53 7.84 -8.61 10.39
CA GLN A 53 6.48 -9.14 10.32
C GLN A 53 6.25 -10.00 9.07
N ILE A 54 6.78 -9.61 7.92
CA ILE A 54 6.68 -10.38 6.67
C ILE A 54 7.37 -11.73 6.82
N LYS A 55 8.57 -11.78 7.39
CA LYS A 55 9.31 -13.03 7.65
C LYS A 55 8.51 -14.01 8.51
N GLU A 56 7.74 -13.50 9.46
CA GLU A 56 6.90 -14.34 10.33
C GLU A 56 5.62 -14.82 9.65
N LYS A 57 4.94 -13.93 8.91
CA LYS A 57 3.74 -14.28 8.16
C LYS A 57 3.58 -13.34 6.96
N PRO A 58 3.87 -13.80 5.73
CA PRO A 58 3.84 -12.99 4.51
C PRO A 58 2.40 -12.80 4.03
N LEU A 59 1.67 -11.91 4.68
CA LEU A 59 0.30 -11.56 4.31
C LEU A 59 0.30 -10.48 3.21
N PRO A 60 -0.66 -10.50 2.26
CA PRO A 60 -0.76 -9.48 1.21
C PRO A 60 -0.69 -8.05 1.75
N GLN A 61 -1.46 -7.73 2.79
CA GLN A 61 -1.47 -6.40 3.42
C GLN A 61 -0.11 -5.98 4.00
N ARG A 62 0.73 -6.94 4.44
CA ARG A 62 2.07 -6.62 4.94
C ARG A 62 3.02 -6.29 3.80
N ILE A 63 2.89 -6.99 2.67
CA ILE A 63 3.66 -6.70 1.45
C ILE A 63 3.22 -5.37 0.84
N MET A 64 1.90 -5.11 0.72
CA MET A 64 1.39 -3.81 0.27
C MET A 64 1.96 -2.67 1.12
N PHE A 65 1.93 -2.82 2.44
CA PHE A 65 2.47 -1.82 3.35
C PHE A 65 3.98 -1.63 3.18
N ARG A 66 4.73 -2.69 2.89
CA ARG A 66 6.14 -2.58 2.48
C ARG A 66 6.31 -1.67 1.28
N CYS A 67 5.48 -1.82 0.26
CA CYS A 67 5.57 -1.04 -0.96
C CYS A 67 5.31 0.45 -0.68
N THR A 68 4.30 0.77 0.14
CA THR A 68 4.07 2.13 0.64
C THR A 68 5.28 2.69 1.39
N LEU A 69 5.98 1.89 2.20
CA LEU A 69 7.18 2.34 2.91
C LEU A 69 8.34 2.62 1.95
N LEU A 70 8.50 1.81 0.90
CA LEU A 70 9.50 2.05 -0.14
C LEU A 70 9.22 3.37 -0.89
N GLU A 71 7.95 3.69 -1.18
CA GLU A 71 7.55 4.99 -1.74
C GLU A 71 7.93 6.14 -0.80
N LYS A 72 7.58 6.05 0.49
CA LYS A 72 7.88 7.09 1.49
C LYS A 72 9.39 7.27 1.72
N LEU A 73 10.18 6.22 1.51
CA LEU A 73 11.63 6.26 1.56
C LEU A 73 12.27 6.78 0.27
N ASN A 74 11.48 7.11 -0.76
CA ASN A 74 11.95 7.51 -2.09
C ASN A 74 12.92 6.48 -2.70
N GLU A 75 12.64 5.20 -2.51
CA GLU A 75 13.41 4.11 -3.09
C GLU A 75 13.27 4.08 -4.62
N ALA A 76 14.17 3.34 -5.29
CA ALA A 76 14.18 3.28 -6.75
C ALA A 76 12.83 2.79 -7.30
N LYS A 77 12.31 3.47 -8.33
CA LYS A 77 11.01 3.16 -8.96
C LYS A 77 10.86 1.68 -9.31
N VAL A 78 11.90 1.06 -9.88
CA VAL A 78 11.92 -0.38 -10.23
C VAL A 78 11.68 -1.26 -9.01
N LYS A 79 12.27 -0.92 -7.86
CA LYS A 79 12.13 -1.67 -6.60
C LYS A 79 10.70 -1.54 -6.03
N ILE A 80 10.11 -0.36 -6.14
CA ILE A 80 8.71 -0.11 -5.75
C ILE A 80 7.76 -0.92 -6.65
N GLN A 81 7.96 -0.88 -7.97
CA GLN A 81 7.16 -1.63 -8.94
C GLN A 81 7.24 -3.15 -8.71
N GLN A 82 8.44 -3.68 -8.50
CA GLN A 82 8.64 -5.10 -8.16
C GLN A 82 7.94 -5.50 -6.85
N CYS A 83 7.87 -4.58 -5.87
CA CYS A 83 7.14 -4.82 -4.64
C CYS A 83 5.64 -4.99 -4.89
N HIS A 84 5.04 -4.07 -5.67
CA HIS A 84 3.61 -4.15 -6.01
C HIS A 84 3.29 -5.37 -6.89
N GLU A 85 4.20 -5.77 -7.78
CA GLU A 85 4.05 -7.01 -8.55
C GLU A 85 3.96 -8.22 -7.62
N ALA A 86 4.88 -8.35 -6.66
CA ALA A 86 4.87 -9.44 -5.69
C ALA A 86 3.61 -9.44 -4.82
N SER A 87 3.12 -8.25 -4.45
CA SER A 87 1.86 -8.06 -3.73
C SER A 87 0.66 -8.54 -4.56
N ALA A 88 0.56 -8.11 -5.82
CA ALA A 88 -0.49 -8.51 -6.75
C ALA A 88 -0.54 -10.02 -6.95
N GLN A 89 0.63 -10.67 -7.09
CA GLN A 89 0.72 -12.13 -7.25
C GLN A 89 0.19 -12.89 -6.02
N LEU A 90 0.45 -12.39 -4.81
CA LEU A 90 -0.12 -12.99 -3.59
C LEU A 90 -1.64 -12.81 -3.54
N ILE A 91 -2.15 -11.63 -3.89
CA ILE A 91 -3.60 -11.38 -3.92
C ILE A 91 -4.27 -12.29 -4.95
N GLN A 92 -3.69 -12.41 -6.15
CA GLN A 92 -4.19 -13.30 -7.20
C GLN A 92 -4.21 -14.75 -6.74
N THR A 93 -3.17 -15.20 -6.04
CA THR A 93 -3.10 -16.54 -5.45
C THR A 93 -4.23 -16.76 -4.44
N GLU A 94 -4.49 -15.81 -3.55
CA GLU A 94 -5.60 -15.93 -2.59
C GLU A 94 -6.97 -15.89 -3.28
N LEU A 95 -7.16 -15.01 -4.27
CA LEU A 95 -8.40 -14.97 -5.08
C LEU A 95 -8.67 -16.31 -5.77
N SER A 96 -7.63 -16.99 -6.26
CA SER A 96 -7.79 -18.29 -6.94
C SER A 96 -8.31 -19.40 -6.02
N LYS A 97 -8.17 -19.24 -4.70
CA LYS A 97 -8.67 -20.19 -3.69
C LYS A 97 -10.13 -19.94 -3.31
N SER A 98 -10.70 -18.79 -3.67
CA SER A 98 -12.08 -18.47 -3.31
C SER A 98 -13.08 -19.32 -4.09
N SER A 99 -14.05 -19.89 -3.38
CA SER A 99 -15.16 -20.65 -3.96
C SER A 99 -16.30 -19.78 -4.49
N SER A 100 -16.35 -18.50 -4.12
CA SER A 100 -17.41 -17.57 -4.54
C SER A 100 -16.85 -16.24 -5.03
N LYS A 101 -17.08 -15.95 -6.31
CA LYS A 101 -16.75 -14.65 -6.93
C LYS A 101 -17.78 -13.56 -6.63
N ASN A 102 -18.91 -13.94 -6.03
CA ASN A 102 -19.98 -13.02 -5.66
C ASN A 102 -19.83 -12.49 -4.22
N ASP A 103 -18.83 -12.98 -3.47
CA ASP A 103 -18.50 -12.44 -2.15
C ASP A 103 -18.01 -10.99 -2.27
N PRO A 104 -18.57 -10.02 -1.52
CA PRO A 104 -18.05 -8.66 -1.45
C PRO A 104 -16.54 -8.60 -1.16
N GLN A 105 -16.01 -9.50 -0.32
CA GLN A 105 -14.58 -9.55 -0.01
C GLN A 105 -13.75 -9.99 -1.23
N TYR A 106 -14.29 -10.85 -2.08
CA TYR A 106 -13.65 -11.22 -3.34
C TYR A 106 -13.57 -10.03 -4.29
N ARG A 107 -14.64 -9.23 -4.39
CA ARG A 107 -14.67 -8.03 -5.24
C ARG A 107 -13.71 -6.96 -4.73
N ASP A 108 -13.65 -6.75 -3.42
CA ASP A 108 -12.66 -5.88 -2.80
C ASP A 108 -11.23 -6.32 -3.13
N ALA A 109 -10.91 -7.60 -2.95
CA ALA A 109 -9.59 -8.13 -3.29
C ALA A 109 -9.28 -8.06 -4.80
N GLN A 110 -10.29 -8.19 -5.67
CA GLN A 110 -10.13 -8.00 -7.11
C GLN A 110 -9.77 -6.55 -7.45
N PHE A 111 -10.43 -5.57 -6.81
CA PHE A 111 -10.07 -4.17 -6.98
C PHE A 111 -8.63 -3.91 -6.55
N VAL A 112 -8.22 -4.41 -5.38
CA VAL A 112 -6.85 -4.26 -4.87
C VAL A 112 -5.82 -4.94 -5.79
N TYR A 113 -6.13 -6.11 -6.35
CA TYR A 113 -5.26 -6.74 -7.35
C TYR A 113 -5.05 -5.82 -8.57
N LEU A 114 -6.11 -5.21 -9.09
CA LEU A 114 -6.01 -4.34 -10.25
C LEU A 114 -5.17 -3.09 -9.95
N THR A 115 -5.32 -2.50 -8.76
CA THR A 115 -4.54 -1.33 -8.34
C THR A 115 -3.07 -1.66 -8.14
N GLU A 116 -2.75 -2.80 -7.51
CA GLU A 116 -1.36 -3.24 -7.32
C GLU A 116 -0.67 -3.53 -8.67
N MET A 117 -1.37 -4.15 -9.63
CA MET A 117 -0.82 -4.33 -10.99
C MET A 117 -0.54 -2.99 -11.68
N TYR A 118 -1.41 -2.00 -11.52
CA TYR A 118 -1.14 -0.67 -12.06
C TYR A 118 0.06 0.01 -11.38
N LYS A 119 0.19 -0.09 -10.06
CA LYS A 119 1.35 0.41 -9.30
C LYS A 119 2.65 -0.36 -9.64
N ALA A 120 2.54 -1.60 -10.07
CA ALA A 120 3.65 -2.39 -10.61
C ALA A 120 4.12 -1.92 -12.00
N GLY A 121 3.41 -0.99 -12.64
CA GLY A 121 3.79 -0.40 -13.92
C GLY A 121 3.03 -0.96 -15.12
N HIS A 122 2.03 -1.84 -14.92
CA HIS A 122 1.15 -2.33 -15.99
C HIS A 122 0.08 -1.30 -16.30
N THR A 123 0.40 -0.33 -17.14
CA THR A 123 -0.43 0.87 -17.36
C THR A 123 -1.80 0.57 -17.95
N ASP A 124 -1.97 -0.56 -18.64
CA ASP A 124 -3.27 -1.04 -19.15
C ASP A 124 -4.28 -1.32 -18.03
N TYR A 125 -3.81 -1.54 -16.80
CA TYR A 125 -4.67 -1.76 -15.64
C TYR A 125 -5.44 -0.49 -15.22
N LYS A 126 -5.03 0.72 -15.61
CA LYS A 126 -5.82 1.95 -15.36
C LYS A 126 -7.24 1.80 -15.94
N ALA A 127 -7.34 1.38 -17.20
CA ALA A 127 -8.61 1.14 -17.87
C ALA A 127 -9.40 -0.02 -17.26
N LYS A 128 -8.72 -1.07 -16.78
CA LYS A 128 -9.36 -2.21 -16.10
C LYS A 128 -9.97 -1.79 -14.76
N ILE A 129 -9.30 -0.92 -14.00
CA ILE A 129 -9.83 -0.37 -12.74
C ILE A 129 -11.07 0.49 -13.01
N GLN A 130 -11.00 1.40 -13.99
CA GLN A 130 -12.15 2.24 -14.35
C GLN A 130 -13.36 1.40 -14.77
N LYS A 131 -13.13 0.40 -15.64
CA LYS A 131 -14.17 -0.54 -16.04
C LYS A 131 -14.78 -1.29 -14.85
N PHE A 132 -13.95 -1.74 -13.91
CA PHE A 132 -14.42 -2.40 -12.69
C PHE A 132 -15.34 -1.50 -11.85
N ILE A 133 -14.98 -0.22 -11.69
CA ILE A 133 -15.80 0.78 -11.00
C ILE A 133 -17.13 0.98 -11.74
N ASP A 134 -17.08 1.13 -13.06
CA ASP A 134 -18.26 1.38 -13.89
C ASP A 134 -19.26 0.22 -13.86
N GLU A 135 -18.77 -1.02 -13.86
CA GLU A 135 -19.55 -2.25 -13.77
C GLU A 135 -20.05 -2.58 -12.34
N THR A 136 -19.60 -1.86 -11.32
CA THR A 136 -20.06 -2.05 -9.93
C THR A 136 -21.47 -1.48 -9.77
N LYS A 137 -22.44 -2.37 -9.51
CA LYS A 137 -23.87 -2.02 -9.39
C LYS A 137 -24.25 -1.41 -8.05
N ASP A 138 -23.65 -1.90 -6.98
CA ASP A 138 -23.90 -1.38 -5.63
C ASP A 138 -23.29 0.03 -5.51
N VAL A 139 -24.13 1.00 -5.17
CA VAL A 139 -23.74 2.43 -5.17
C VAL A 139 -22.67 2.69 -4.10
N ALA A 140 -22.83 2.15 -2.89
CA ALA A 140 -21.89 2.36 -1.81
C ALA A 140 -20.50 1.78 -2.14
N SER A 141 -20.46 0.60 -2.74
CA SER A 141 -19.22 -0.03 -3.20
C SER A 141 -18.59 0.75 -4.35
N LYS A 142 -19.39 1.24 -5.30
CA LYS A 142 -18.91 2.07 -6.41
C LYS A 142 -18.27 3.36 -5.92
N ASP A 143 -18.92 4.06 -4.99
CA ASP A 143 -18.40 5.29 -4.39
C ASP A 143 -17.10 5.03 -3.63
N LYS A 144 -17.04 3.95 -2.84
CA LYS A 144 -15.80 3.50 -2.17
C LYS A 144 -14.66 3.30 -3.18
N TYR A 145 -14.89 2.54 -4.26
CA TYR A 145 -13.84 2.26 -5.24
C TYR A 145 -13.39 3.52 -5.99
N LYS A 146 -14.33 4.42 -6.29
CA LYS A 146 -14.01 5.71 -6.90
C LYS A 146 -13.15 6.58 -5.97
N SER A 147 -13.51 6.70 -4.69
CA SER A 147 -12.70 7.43 -3.72
C SER A 147 -11.29 6.85 -3.57
N LEU A 148 -11.15 5.52 -3.55
CA LEU A 148 -9.84 4.86 -3.50
C LEU A 148 -9.03 5.10 -4.78
N TYR A 149 -9.67 5.05 -5.95
CA TYR A 149 -9.01 5.36 -7.22
C TYR A 149 -8.48 6.80 -7.23
N ASP A 150 -9.32 7.77 -6.88
CA ASP A 150 -8.93 9.18 -6.85
C ASP A 150 -7.79 9.44 -5.85
N ALA A 151 -7.82 8.77 -4.69
CA ALA A 151 -6.82 8.92 -3.64
C ALA A 151 -5.48 8.22 -3.94
N ASP A 152 -5.50 7.01 -4.50
CA ASP A 152 -4.32 6.13 -4.57
C ASP A 152 -3.69 6.03 -5.97
N ILE A 153 -4.45 6.35 -7.02
CA ILE A 153 -4.04 6.15 -8.42
C ILE A 153 -3.68 7.47 -9.08
N GLU A 154 -4.57 8.46 -8.99
CA GLU A 154 -4.30 9.79 -9.54
C GLU A 154 -3.19 10.52 -8.77
N SER A 155 -3.04 10.25 -7.46
CA SER A 155 -1.93 10.80 -6.67
C SER A 155 -0.58 10.15 -6.96
N PHE A 156 -0.55 8.86 -7.34
CA PHE A 156 0.69 8.10 -7.53
C PHE A 156 1.36 8.42 -8.88
N TYR A 157 0.59 8.73 -9.93
CA TYR A 157 1.13 9.08 -11.25
C TYR A 157 0.92 10.54 -11.66
N GLY A 158 0.14 11.31 -10.89
CA GLY A 158 -0.36 12.63 -11.31
C GLY A 158 -1.41 12.50 -12.42
N THR A 159 -2.32 13.47 -12.50
CA THR A 159 -3.21 13.62 -13.66
C THR A 159 -2.34 13.76 -14.91
N ASP A 160 -2.29 12.69 -15.71
CA ASP A 160 -1.54 12.58 -16.97
C ASP A 160 -0.10 13.12 -16.91
N SER A 161 0.89 12.23 -16.74
CA SER A 161 2.27 12.53 -17.13
C SER A 161 2.50 12.08 -18.58
N PRO A 162 2.31 12.95 -19.60
CA PRO A 162 2.45 12.61 -21.02
C PRO A 162 3.87 12.22 -21.46
N ASN A 163 4.84 12.15 -20.54
CA ASN A 163 6.26 12.00 -20.87
C ASN A 163 6.91 10.70 -20.35
N TYR A 164 6.14 9.71 -19.90
CA TYR A 164 6.71 8.40 -19.52
C TYR A 164 6.75 7.43 -20.71
N VAL A 165 7.93 7.29 -21.33
CA VAL A 165 8.25 6.20 -22.26
C VAL A 165 9.12 5.17 -21.53
N PRO A 166 8.69 3.90 -21.42
CA PRO A 166 9.51 2.82 -20.84
C PRO A 166 10.85 2.69 -21.55
N GLU A 167 11.91 2.41 -20.80
CA GLU A 167 13.29 2.31 -21.30
C GLU A 167 13.51 1.14 -22.25
N SER A 168 12.61 0.16 -22.25
CA SER A 168 12.53 -0.91 -23.26
C SER A 168 11.99 -0.47 -24.62
N LEU A 169 11.55 0.78 -24.73
CA LEU A 169 11.01 1.41 -25.94
C LEU A 169 11.75 2.72 -26.29
N LYS A 170 12.95 2.93 -25.73
CA LYS A 170 13.91 3.97 -26.15
C LYS A 170 14.92 3.43 -27.13
#